data_AF-A0A8S1IWP5-F1
#
_entry.id   AF-A0A8S1IWP5-F1
#
_cell.length_a   1.000
_cell.length_b   1.000
_cell.length_c   1.000
_cell.angle_alpha   90.00
_cell.angle_beta   90.00
_cell.angle_gamma   90.00
#
_symmetry.space_group_name_H-M   'P 1'
#
loop_
_entity.id
_entity.type
_entity.pdbx_description
1 polymer ?
#
loop_
_entity_poly.entity_id
_entity_poly.type
_entity_poly.pdbx_seq_one_letter_code
_entity_poly.pdbx_strand_id
1 'polypeptide(L)'
;MAWCWWGPGGEWMCYNEEDSRKVEDAFIRQTRTFILDTNGYQYVIDLHDMSQRNTSSGRKRQIWRCSDEVPDGVTLYTFTWDGEPYDLVTCAYLSICMAQGRATCSFYISRRKFTVDFREMFQRSTETGRLRSVALGPELKPIPRGRLGLRPEDVVMEHATTAEDTCSICLDGFADEPPVRLKLCRGHYFHRACVEQAFQRKSSCPVCSKIYQPLFGTQPPGQMIVRRRHDMTLPGVGFPGAIVIKYIFPHGIQKPEHYHPNAEYMGTKRVAYLPWTREGEQVAELLLRAFRHRLTFAIGRSATTGLEDCVIWNGIHHKTNVQGGPGNHGYPDSGYLQRVREELQAFGIS
;
A
#
# COMPACT_ATOMS: atom_id res chain seq x y z
N MET A 1 -5.19 -12.24 1.02
CA MET A 1 -6.25 -11.82 1.95
C MET A 1 -6.81 -13.06 2.62
N ALA A 2 -7.21 -12.96 3.90
CA ALA A 2 -7.76 -14.10 4.63
C ALA A 2 -9.28 -14.15 4.46
N TRP A 3 -9.81 -15.36 4.28
CA TRP A 3 -11.25 -15.59 4.16
C TRP A 3 -11.69 -16.50 5.29
N CYS A 4 -12.89 -16.28 5.82
CA CYS A 4 -13.43 -17.02 6.94
C CYS A 4 -14.89 -17.42 6.70
N TRP A 5 -15.39 -18.41 7.42
CA TRP A 5 -16.73 -18.97 7.30
C TRP A 5 -17.37 -19.17 8.68
N TRP A 6 -18.70 -19.14 8.72
CA TRP A 6 -19.46 -19.20 9.97
C TRP A 6 -19.54 -20.62 10.54
N GLY A 7 -18.96 -20.79 11.71
CA GLY A 7 -18.85 -22.02 12.48
C GLY A 7 -20.17 -22.51 13.07
N PRO A 8 -20.26 -23.79 13.46
CA PRO A 8 -21.47 -24.35 14.03
C PRO A 8 -21.70 -23.93 15.49
N GLY A 9 -20.69 -23.38 16.17
CA GLY A 9 -20.77 -22.84 17.53
C GLY A 9 -21.05 -21.34 17.58
N GLY A 10 -21.35 -20.69 16.44
CA GLY A 10 -21.58 -19.25 16.37
C GLY A 10 -20.31 -18.41 16.25
N GLU A 11 -19.25 -18.94 15.62
CA GLU A 11 -17.93 -18.33 15.57
C GLU A 11 -17.38 -18.25 14.13
N TRP A 12 -16.59 -17.23 13.80
CA TRP A 12 -15.88 -17.19 12.52
C TRP A 12 -14.66 -18.12 12.52
N MET A 13 -14.50 -18.90 11.46
CA MET A 13 -13.43 -19.88 11.24
C MET A 13 -12.72 -19.57 9.92
N CYS A 14 -11.40 -19.36 9.92
CA CYS A 14 -10.71 -18.96 8.70
C CYS A 14 -10.30 -20.15 7.84
N TYR A 15 -10.40 -19.99 6.52
CA TYR A 15 -9.78 -20.91 5.58
C TYR A 15 -8.26 -20.84 5.75
N ASN A 16 -7.59 -21.95 5.47
CA ASN A 16 -6.13 -21.95 5.40
C ASN A 16 -5.65 -21.01 4.27
N GLU A 17 -4.34 -20.76 4.21
CA GLU A 17 -3.76 -19.83 3.23
C GLU A 17 -4.02 -20.23 1.77
N GLU A 18 -3.94 -21.53 1.45
CA GLU A 18 -4.15 -22.04 0.09
C GLU A 18 -5.60 -21.82 -0.35
N ASP A 19 -6.55 -22.11 0.52
CA ASP A 19 -7.97 -21.99 0.23
C ASP A 19 -8.42 -20.53 0.29
N SER A 20 -7.90 -19.73 1.23
CA SER A 20 -8.09 -18.28 1.22
C SER A 20 -7.59 -17.65 -0.08
N ARG A 21 -6.47 -18.13 -0.65
CA ARG A 21 -6.01 -17.67 -1.97
C ARG A 21 -6.95 -18.08 -3.09
N LYS A 22 -7.52 -19.29 -3.06
CA LYS A 22 -8.51 -19.74 -4.06
C LYS A 22 -9.79 -18.91 -3.99
N VAL A 23 -10.30 -18.66 -2.78
CA VAL A 23 -11.50 -17.84 -2.56
C VAL A 23 -11.22 -16.38 -2.95
N GLU A 24 -10.06 -15.84 -2.60
CA GLU A 24 -9.65 -14.49 -2.99
C GLU A 24 -9.48 -14.36 -4.51
N ASP A 25 -8.82 -15.32 -5.18
CA ASP A 25 -8.65 -15.32 -6.64
C ASP A 25 -10.01 -15.42 -7.34
N ALA A 26 -10.90 -16.28 -6.85
CA ALA A 26 -12.27 -16.38 -7.35
C ALA A 26 -13.07 -15.08 -7.14
N PHE A 27 -12.90 -14.42 -5.98
CA PHE A 27 -13.55 -13.14 -5.67
C PHE A 27 -13.05 -12.00 -6.54
N ILE A 28 -11.72 -11.88 -6.72
CA ILE A 28 -11.11 -10.89 -7.62
C ILE A 28 -11.58 -11.11 -9.05
N ARG A 29 -11.69 -12.37 -9.49
CA ARG A 29 -12.23 -12.74 -10.81
C ARG A 29 -13.76 -12.58 -10.91
N GLN A 30 -14.42 -12.09 -9.86
CA GLN A 30 -15.88 -11.95 -9.77
C GLN A 30 -16.61 -13.25 -10.12
N THR A 31 -16.02 -14.39 -9.76
CA THR A 31 -16.60 -15.69 -10.00
C THR A 31 -17.81 -15.84 -9.10
N ARG A 32 -19.00 -15.94 -9.68
CA ARG A 32 -20.25 -15.99 -8.90
C ARG A 32 -20.25 -17.17 -7.93
N THR A 33 -19.96 -18.36 -8.43
CA THR A 33 -19.84 -19.57 -7.63
C THR A 33 -18.69 -20.44 -8.10
N PHE A 34 -17.97 -21.09 -7.18
CA PHE A 34 -16.98 -22.10 -7.53
C PHE A 34 -16.93 -23.23 -6.50
N ILE A 35 -16.30 -24.34 -6.89
CA ILE A 35 -16.11 -25.48 -6.01
C ILE A 35 -14.79 -25.35 -5.26
N LEU A 36 -14.87 -25.37 -3.93
CA LEU A 36 -13.71 -25.43 -3.04
C LEU A 36 -13.68 -26.78 -2.33
N ASP A 37 -12.66 -27.57 -2.65
CA ASP A 37 -12.32 -28.79 -1.91
C ASP A 37 -11.41 -28.42 -0.75
N THR A 38 -11.92 -28.51 0.48
CA THR A 38 -11.17 -28.17 1.69
C THR A 38 -11.54 -29.09 2.86
N ASN A 39 -10.52 -29.49 3.62
CA ASN A 39 -10.66 -30.38 4.79
C ASN A 39 -11.43 -31.68 4.52
N GLY A 40 -11.28 -32.27 3.32
CA GLY A 40 -11.95 -33.52 2.94
C GLY A 40 -13.42 -33.37 2.56
N TYR A 41 -13.92 -32.15 2.44
CA TYR A 41 -15.28 -31.86 2.01
C TYR A 41 -15.26 -30.92 0.81
N GLN A 42 -16.31 -31.00 0.01
CA GLN A 42 -16.51 -30.15 -1.15
C GLN A 42 -17.61 -29.13 -0.86
N TYR A 43 -17.32 -27.86 -1.15
CA TYR A 43 -18.24 -26.75 -0.94
C TYR A 43 -18.46 -26.00 -2.25
N VAL A 44 -19.71 -25.61 -2.50
CA VAL A 44 -20.02 -24.51 -3.41
C VAL A 44 -19.83 -23.22 -2.64
N ILE A 45 -18.85 -22.43 -3.03
CA ILE A 45 -18.67 -21.06 -2.56
C ILE A 45 -19.48 -20.15 -3.47
N ASP A 46 -20.40 -19.37 -2.91
CA ASP A 46 -21.16 -18.32 -3.59
C ASP A 46 -20.65 -16.97 -3.08
N LEU A 47 -19.94 -16.25 -3.95
CA LEU A 47 -19.27 -14.99 -3.62
C LEU A 47 -20.18 -13.77 -3.78
N HIS A 48 -21.38 -13.95 -4.33
CA HIS A 48 -22.38 -12.89 -4.40
C HIS A 48 -23.28 -12.90 -3.17
N ASP A 49 -23.72 -14.09 -2.76
CA ASP A 49 -24.48 -14.29 -1.53
C ASP A 49 -23.58 -14.39 -0.28
N MET A 50 -22.26 -14.37 -0.47
CA MET A 50 -21.25 -14.49 0.58
C MET A 50 -21.53 -15.70 1.47
N SER A 51 -21.60 -16.87 0.85
CA SER A 51 -21.87 -18.13 1.55
C SER A 51 -21.10 -19.32 0.99
N GLN A 52 -20.95 -20.34 1.82
CA GLN A 52 -20.51 -21.67 1.42
C GLN A 52 -21.62 -22.68 1.67
N ARG A 53 -21.81 -23.62 0.74
CA ARG A 53 -22.76 -24.72 0.88
C ARG A 53 -22.06 -26.04 0.66
N ASN A 54 -22.14 -26.93 1.64
CA ASN A 54 -21.59 -28.27 1.52
C ASN A 54 -22.37 -29.08 0.46
N THR A 55 -21.68 -29.72 -0.47
CA THR A 55 -22.32 -30.37 -1.64
C THR A 55 -23.06 -31.67 -1.29
N SER A 56 -22.64 -32.37 -0.24
CA SER A 56 -23.25 -33.65 0.16
C SER A 56 -24.41 -33.47 1.15
N SER A 57 -24.27 -32.57 2.11
CA SER A 57 -25.29 -32.33 3.16
C SER A 57 -26.23 -31.16 2.87
N GLY A 58 -25.92 -30.31 1.89
CA GLY A 58 -26.71 -29.11 1.56
C GLY A 58 -26.62 -27.97 2.59
N ARG A 59 -25.92 -28.17 3.72
CA ARG A 59 -25.82 -27.16 4.78
C ARG A 59 -25.08 -25.91 4.28
N LYS A 60 -25.75 -24.75 4.40
CA LYS A 60 -25.26 -23.44 3.97
C LYS A 60 -24.81 -22.61 5.18
N ARG A 61 -23.72 -21.86 5.05
CA ARG A 61 -23.10 -21.01 6.07
C ARG A 61 -22.54 -19.75 5.43
N GLN A 62 -22.47 -18.64 6.16
CA GLN A 62 -21.89 -17.41 5.64
C GLN A 62 -20.37 -17.49 5.52
N ILE A 63 -19.80 -16.70 4.61
CA ILE A 63 -18.36 -16.48 4.46
C ILE A 63 -18.07 -14.98 4.51
N TRP A 64 -16.85 -14.63 4.89
CA TRP A 64 -16.43 -13.26 5.13
C TRP A 64 -14.99 -13.07 4.70
N ARG A 65 -14.69 -11.90 4.14
CA ARG A 65 -13.35 -11.49 3.72
C ARG A 65 -12.74 -10.60 4.80
N CYS A 66 -11.63 -11.04 5.37
CA CYS A 66 -10.92 -10.35 6.43
C CYS A 66 -10.08 -9.19 5.84
N SER A 67 -10.79 -8.15 5.41
CA SER A 67 -10.27 -6.84 5.00
C SER A 67 -11.32 -5.73 5.14
N ASP A 68 -12.57 -6.10 5.42
CA ASP A 68 -13.68 -5.18 5.24
C ASP A 68 -14.04 -4.41 6.53
N GLU A 69 -13.53 -4.85 7.69
CA GLU A 69 -13.38 -4.08 8.95
C GLU A 69 -12.86 -5.06 10.03
N VAL A 70 -11.82 -4.70 10.79
CA VAL A 70 -11.51 -5.43 12.03
C VAL A 70 -12.69 -5.18 12.98
N PRO A 71 -13.32 -6.20 13.58
CA PRO A 71 -14.45 -5.97 14.48
C PRO A 71 -14.08 -4.95 15.57
N ASP A 72 -14.98 -4.01 15.85
CA ASP A 72 -14.75 -2.99 16.88
C ASP A 72 -14.28 -3.63 18.19
N GLY A 73 -13.20 -3.09 18.75
CA GLY A 73 -12.60 -3.59 20.00
C GLY A 73 -11.59 -4.75 19.85
N VAL A 74 -11.24 -5.17 18.63
CA VAL A 74 -10.20 -6.20 18.41
C VAL A 74 -8.84 -5.56 18.06
N THR A 75 -7.87 -5.73 18.95
CA THR A 75 -6.46 -5.36 18.71
C THR A 75 -5.71 -6.53 18.08
N LEU A 76 -5.01 -6.29 16.96
CA LEU A 76 -4.19 -7.31 16.30
C LEU A 76 -2.76 -7.29 16.88
N TYR A 77 -2.10 -8.44 16.98
CA TYR A 77 -0.74 -8.61 17.50
C TYR A 77 0.08 -9.50 16.58
N THR A 78 1.39 -9.30 16.55
CA THR A 78 2.31 -10.29 15.98
C THR A 78 2.49 -11.44 16.96
N PHE A 79 2.79 -12.63 16.44
CA PHE A 79 3.10 -13.80 17.25
C PHE A 79 4.38 -14.44 16.72
N THR A 80 5.14 -15.07 17.62
CA THR A 80 6.33 -15.87 17.25
C THR A 80 6.25 -17.29 17.79
N TRP A 81 6.87 -18.26 17.13
CA TRP A 81 7.13 -19.63 17.61
C TRP A 81 8.64 -19.87 17.82
N ASP A 82 9.07 -20.23 19.02
CA ASP A 82 10.51 -20.40 19.33
C ASP A 82 11.39 -19.21 18.86
N GLY A 83 10.84 -17.99 18.90
CA GLY A 83 11.49 -16.75 18.44
C GLY A 83 11.33 -16.42 16.95
N GLU A 84 10.82 -17.34 16.13
CA GLU A 84 10.57 -17.10 14.70
C GLU A 84 9.17 -16.49 14.47
N PRO A 85 8.97 -15.58 13.53
CA PRO A 85 7.65 -14.95 13.33
C PRO A 85 6.65 -15.89 12.67
N TYR A 86 5.40 -15.87 13.14
CA TYR A 86 4.27 -16.35 12.34
C TYR A 86 3.99 -15.38 11.20
N ASP A 87 3.40 -15.87 10.11
CA ASP A 87 2.94 -15.00 9.02
C ASP A 87 1.80 -14.07 9.51
N LEU A 88 1.57 -12.98 8.77
CA LEU A 88 0.60 -11.94 9.15
C LEU A 88 -0.85 -12.46 9.22
N VAL A 89 -1.21 -13.45 8.40
CA VAL A 89 -2.56 -14.02 8.38
C VAL A 89 -2.78 -14.85 9.64
N THR A 90 -1.81 -15.68 9.99
CA THR A 90 -1.81 -16.44 11.24
C THR A 90 -1.84 -15.50 12.45
N CYS A 91 -1.04 -14.44 12.45
CA CYS A 91 -1.03 -13.46 13.53
C CYS A 91 -2.39 -12.77 13.71
N ALA A 92 -3.02 -12.32 12.62
CA ALA A 92 -4.35 -11.69 12.68
C ALA A 92 -5.41 -12.66 13.21
N TYR A 93 -5.40 -13.91 12.74
CA TYR A 93 -6.33 -14.94 13.20
C TYR A 93 -6.15 -15.29 14.69
N LEU A 94 -4.91 -15.45 15.16
CA LEU A 94 -4.60 -15.69 16.56
C LEU A 94 -5.04 -14.51 17.44
N SER A 95 -4.86 -13.28 16.96
CA SER A 95 -5.31 -12.07 17.67
C SER A 95 -6.83 -12.03 17.85
N ILE A 96 -7.57 -12.38 16.80
CA ILE A 96 -9.04 -12.45 16.85
C ILE A 96 -9.48 -13.55 17.82
N CYS A 97 -8.87 -14.74 17.74
CA CYS A 97 -9.11 -15.84 18.68
C CYS A 97 -8.88 -15.40 20.14
N MET A 98 -7.79 -14.69 20.40
CA MET A 98 -7.42 -14.20 21.72
C MET A 98 -8.37 -13.09 22.22
N ALA A 99 -8.74 -12.13 21.36
CA ALA A 99 -9.69 -11.07 21.68
C ALA A 99 -11.10 -11.60 21.97
N GLN A 100 -11.48 -12.73 21.36
CA GLN A 100 -12.72 -13.46 21.65
C GLN A 100 -12.66 -14.28 22.95
N GLY A 101 -11.56 -14.23 23.70
CA GLY A 101 -11.39 -14.95 24.97
C GLY A 101 -11.26 -16.47 24.81
N ARG A 102 -10.86 -16.97 23.63
CA ARG A 102 -10.67 -18.41 23.45
C ARG A 102 -9.45 -18.89 24.24
N ALA A 103 -9.56 -20.04 24.92
CA ALA A 103 -8.43 -20.65 25.60
C ALA A 103 -7.40 -21.24 24.62
N THR A 104 -7.88 -21.75 23.47
CA THR A 104 -7.03 -22.32 22.42
C THR A 104 -7.51 -21.92 21.03
N CYS A 105 -6.61 -21.93 20.06
CA CYS A 105 -6.93 -21.66 18.66
C CYS A 105 -6.13 -22.58 17.73
N SER A 106 -6.82 -23.29 16.84
CA SER A 106 -6.20 -24.18 15.86
C SER A 106 -6.08 -23.52 14.48
N PHE A 107 -4.95 -23.76 13.82
CA PHE A 107 -4.62 -23.25 12.48
C PHE A 107 -3.71 -24.25 11.75
N TYR A 108 -3.37 -23.95 10.49
CA TYR A 108 -2.59 -24.84 9.63
C TYR A 108 -1.36 -24.13 9.08
N ILE A 109 -0.21 -24.80 9.13
CA ILE A 109 1.01 -24.39 8.40
C ILE A 109 1.40 -25.54 7.49
N SER A 110 1.53 -25.29 6.18
CA SER A 110 1.90 -26.30 5.19
C SER A 110 1.08 -27.60 5.30
N ARG A 111 -0.24 -27.46 5.47
CA ARG A 111 -1.25 -28.54 5.63
C ARG A 111 -1.21 -29.33 6.95
N ARG A 112 -0.29 -29.03 7.86
CA ARG A 112 -0.23 -29.64 9.19
C ARG A 112 -0.97 -28.78 10.19
N LYS A 113 -1.74 -29.42 11.08
CA LYS A 113 -2.57 -28.74 12.07
C LYS A 113 -1.78 -28.48 13.36
N PHE A 114 -1.92 -27.26 13.85
CA PHE A 114 -1.33 -26.80 15.10
C PHE A 114 -2.41 -26.17 15.97
N THR A 115 -2.23 -26.24 17.29
CA THR A 115 -3.08 -25.56 18.27
C THR A 115 -2.22 -24.70 19.16
N VAL A 116 -2.51 -23.40 19.23
CA VAL A 116 -1.95 -22.49 20.24
C VAL A 116 -2.85 -22.53 21.46
N ASP A 117 -2.25 -22.74 22.64
CA ASP A 117 -2.85 -22.48 23.94
C ASP A 117 -2.41 -21.08 24.39
N PHE A 118 -3.37 -20.16 24.58
CA PHE A 118 -3.06 -18.77 24.93
C PHE A 118 -2.78 -18.56 26.42
N ARG A 119 -3.11 -19.54 27.27
CA ARG A 119 -2.80 -19.48 28.71
C ARG A 119 -1.37 -19.90 28.95
N GLU A 120 -0.98 -21.02 28.37
CA GLU A 120 0.35 -21.59 28.52
C GLU A 120 1.34 -20.99 27.52
N MET A 121 0.84 -20.32 26.47
CA MET A 121 1.64 -19.76 25.38
C MET A 121 2.54 -20.80 24.70
N PHE A 122 1.93 -21.94 24.36
CA PHE A 122 2.56 -23.00 23.58
C PHE A 122 1.73 -23.38 22.36
N GLN A 123 2.43 -23.66 21.27
CA GLN A 123 1.87 -24.34 20.12
C GLN A 123 2.11 -25.83 20.25
N ARG A 124 1.09 -26.65 19.98
CA ARG A 124 1.17 -28.10 19.88
C ARG A 124 0.85 -28.57 18.46
N SER A 125 1.72 -29.40 17.89
CA SER A 125 1.39 -30.19 16.69
C SER A 125 0.34 -31.24 17.05
N THR A 126 -0.79 -31.29 16.34
CA THR A 126 -1.82 -32.31 16.63
C THR A 126 -1.44 -33.70 16.11
N GLU A 127 -0.47 -33.78 15.19
CA GLU A 127 -0.01 -35.05 14.61
C GLU A 127 1.10 -35.69 15.45
N THR A 128 2.04 -34.88 15.94
CA THR A 128 3.26 -35.38 16.61
C THR A 128 3.31 -35.07 18.10
N GLY A 129 2.37 -34.28 18.63
CA GLY A 129 2.36 -33.83 20.01
C GLY A 129 3.48 -32.85 20.39
N ARG A 130 4.41 -32.55 19.46
CA ARG A 130 5.55 -31.67 19.70
C ARG A 130 5.09 -30.27 20.11
N LEU A 131 5.70 -29.76 21.17
CA LEU A 131 5.47 -28.43 21.71
C LEU A 131 6.51 -27.44 21.20
N ARG A 132 6.08 -26.20 21.00
CA ARG A 132 6.91 -25.03 20.70
C ARG A 132 6.43 -23.85 21.52
N SER A 133 7.36 -23.05 22.02
CA SER A 133 7.03 -21.82 22.73
C SER A 133 6.37 -20.84 21.77
N VAL A 134 5.35 -20.12 22.24
CA VAL A 134 4.70 -19.03 21.51
C VAL A 134 4.90 -17.76 22.31
N ALA A 135 5.19 -16.65 21.64
CA ALA A 135 5.24 -15.36 22.31
C ALA A 135 4.36 -14.36 21.57
N LEU A 136 3.67 -13.54 22.36
CA LEU A 136 2.96 -12.37 21.86
C LEU A 136 4.02 -11.29 21.56
N GLY A 137 4.05 -10.84 20.31
CA GLY A 137 4.87 -9.73 19.88
C GLY A 137 4.12 -8.39 19.95
N PRO A 138 4.71 -7.31 19.40
CA PRO A 138 4.04 -6.01 19.34
C PRO A 138 2.72 -6.06 18.55
N GLU A 139 1.83 -5.10 18.86
CA GLU A 139 0.59 -4.86 18.14
C GLU A 139 0.82 -4.77 16.62
N LEU A 140 0.07 -5.58 15.87
CA LEU A 140 -0.08 -5.46 14.43
C LEU A 140 -0.92 -4.23 14.14
N LYS A 141 -0.25 -3.12 13.87
CA LYS A 141 -0.91 -1.94 13.30
C LYS A 141 -1.55 -2.34 11.96
N PRO A 142 -2.80 -1.90 11.67
CA PRO A 142 -3.47 -2.22 10.39
C PRO A 142 -2.52 -1.96 9.22
N ILE A 143 -2.54 -2.88 8.23
CA ILE A 143 -1.59 -2.87 7.10
C ILE A 143 -1.54 -1.45 6.52
N PRO A 144 -0.42 -0.74 6.66
CA PRO A 144 -0.30 0.60 6.14
C PRO A 144 -0.38 0.55 4.62
N ARG A 145 -1.22 1.40 4.02
CA ARG A 145 -0.91 1.96 2.70
C ARG A 145 0.44 2.68 2.87
N GLY A 146 1.53 1.96 2.60
CA GLY A 146 2.94 2.36 2.75
C GLY A 146 3.25 3.41 3.82
N ARG A 147 3.53 3.00 5.07
CA ARG A 147 4.07 3.85 6.17
C ARG A 147 3.64 5.34 6.11
N LEU A 148 2.33 5.59 6.19
CA LEU A 148 1.77 6.91 6.43
C LEU A 148 1.38 7.00 7.92
N GLY A 149 1.81 8.05 8.60
CA GLY A 149 1.50 8.29 10.01
C GLY A 149 2.53 9.18 10.69
N LEU A 150 2.07 10.14 11.52
CA LEU A 150 2.94 11.08 12.20
C LEU A 150 3.85 10.34 13.20
N ARG A 151 5.16 10.53 13.12
CA ARG A 151 6.08 9.94 14.10
C ARG A 151 6.23 10.88 15.30
N PRO A 152 6.35 10.37 16.54
CA PRO A 152 6.55 11.21 17.72
C PRO A 152 7.74 12.16 17.58
N GLU A 153 8.81 11.73 16.89
CA GLU A 153 9.97 12.55 16.63
C GLU A 153 9.73 13.69 15.62
N ASP A 154 8.63 13.70 14.88
CA ASP A 154 8.30 14.72 13.87
C ASP A 154 7.62 15.96 14.48
N VAL A 155 7.19 15.89 15.75
CA VAL A 155 6.47 16.95 16.46
C VAL A 155 7.20 17.45 17.70
N VAL A 156 6.90 18.69 18.09
CA VAL A 156 7.27 19.31 19.37
C VAL A 156 5.99 19.80 20.02
N MET A 157 5.77 19.43 21.28
CA MET A 157 4.72 20.06 22.09
C MET A 157 5.19 21.46 22.44
N GLU A 158 4.37 22.45 22.14
CA GLU A 158 4.64 23.85 22.46
C GLU A 158 3.71 24.27 23.60
N HIS A 159 4.14 25.24 24.41
CA HIS A 159 3.27 25.83 25.41
C HIS A 159 2.31 26.80 24.72
N ALA A 160 1.02 26.74 25.06
CA ALA A 160 0.02 27.63 24.49
C ALA A 160 0.42 29.09 24.78
N THR A 161 0.66 29.87 23.72
CA THR A 161 1.00 31.29 23.86
C THR A 161 0.02 32.12 23.05
N THR A 162 -0.88 32.80 23.77
CA THR A 162 -1.89 33.77 23.31
C THR A 162 -3.14 33.21 22.64
N ALA A 163 -4.25 33.96 22.78
CA ALA A 163 -5.60 33.59 22.34
C ALA A 163 -5.81 33.64 20.81
N GLU A 164 -4.78 33.98 20.05
CA GLU A 164 -4.83 34.11 18.58
C GLU A 164 -4.34 32.85 17.85
N ASP A 165 -3.67 31.91 18.54
CA ASP A 165 -3.17 30.68 17.94
C ASP A 165 -4.30 29.64 17.78
N THR A 166 -4.60 29.26 16.53
CA THR A 166 -5.58 28.23 16.17
C THR A 166 -4.96 27.08 15.38
N CYS A 167 -5.59 25.91 15.43
CA CYS A 167 -5.19 24.75 14.65
C CYS A 167 -5.41 25.00 13.16
N SER A 168 -4.36 24.91 12.33
CA SER A 168 -4.49 25.18 10.89
C SER A 168 -5.28 24.12 10.09
N ILE A 169 -5.82 23.08 10.75
CA ILE A 169 -6.65 22.03 10.13
C ILE A 169 -8.13 22.23 10.48
N CYS A 170 -8.48 22.32 11.78
CA CYS A 170 -9.89 22.48 12.20
C CYS A 170 -10.28 23.92 12.49
N LEU A 171 -9.31 24.84 12.57
CA LEU A 171 -9.47 26.27 12.87
C LEU A 171 -9.93 26.60 14.29
N ASP A 172 -10.00 25.60 15.18
CA ASP A 172 -10.32 25.80 16.60
C ASP A 172 -9.07 26.18 17.41
N GLY A 173 -9.30 26.81 18.57
CA GLY A 173 -8.24 27.15 19.53
C GLY A 173 -7.68 25.93 20.27
N PHE A 174 -6.61 26.16 21.04
CA PHE A 174 -5.89 25.13 21.81
C PHE A 174 -6.27 25.13 23.30
N ALA A 175 -7.49 25.55 23.64
CA ALA A 175 -7.90 25.68 25.03
C ALA A 175 -7.92 24.32 25.77
N ASP A 176 -8.26 23.25 25.05
CA ASP A 176 -8.46 21.91 25.60
C ASP A 176 -7.17 21.06 25.64
N GLU A 177 -6.19 21.36 24.79
CA GLU A 177 -4.90 20.65 24.74
C GLU A 177 -3.77 21.54 24.16
N PRO A 178 -2.51 21.37 24.60
CA PRO A 178 -1.40 22.13 24.05
C PRO A 178 -1.18 21.82 22.55
N PRO A 179 -0.85 22.83 21.73
CA PRO A 179 -0.59 22.62 20.31
C PRO A 179 0.67 21.79 20.08
N VAL A 180 0.68 21.06 18.97
CA VAL A 180 1.90 20.47 18.41
C VAL A 180 2.37 21.24 17.20
N ARG A 181 3.68 21.46 17.12
CA ARG A 181 4.35 22.02 15.94
C ARG A 181 5.16 20.95 15.25
N LEU A 182 5.06 20.87 13.92
CA LEU A 182 5.90 19.95 13.14
C LEU A 182 7.34 20.48 13.04
N LYS A 183 8.36 19.66 13.37
CA LYS A 183 9.75 20.10 13.56
C LYS A 183 10.42 20.79 12.38
N LEU A 184 10.21 20.28 11.16
CA LEU A 184 10.77 20.83 9.93
C LEU A 184 10.04 22.10 9.42
N CYS A 185 8.95 22.52 10.09
CA CYS A 185 8.16 23.69 9.72
C CYS A 185 8.47 24.88 10.63
N ARG A 186 8.37 26.09 10.05
CA ARG A 186 8.42 27.34 10.80
C ARG A 186 6.98 27.79 11.07
N GLY A 187 6.52 27.65 12.31
CA GLY A 187 5.25 28.23 12.78
C GLY A 187 3.96 27.57 12.26
N HIS A 188 3.92 26.24 12.08
CA HIS A 188 2.66 25.53 11.77
C HIS A 188 2.21 24.67 12.95
N TYR A 189 1.06 25.00 13.52
CA TYR A 189 0.53 24.46 14.77
C TYR A 189 -0.78 23.70 14.53
N PHE A 190 -0.95 22.59 15.24
CA PHE A 190 -2.08 21.68 15.07
C PHE A 190 -2.48 21.05 16.40
N HIS A 191 -3.74 20.62 16.52
CA HIS A 191 -4.11 19.58 17.49
C HIS A 191 -3.41 18.29 17.11
N ARG A 192 -3.03 17.49 18.11
CA ARG A 192 -2.28 16.25 17.87
C ARG A 192 -3.07 15.30 16.96
N ALA A 193 -4.34 15.09 17.28
CA ALA A 193 -5.22 14.22 16.51
C ALA A 193 -5.41 14.71 15.06
N CYS A 194 -5.54 16.02 14.86
CA CYS A 194 -5.71 16.62 13.54
C CYS A 194 -4.52 16.33 12.62
N VAL A 195 -3.29 16.55 13.11
CA VAL A 195 -2.09 16.31 12.30
C VAL A 195 -1.79 14.83 12.14
N GLU A 196 -2.11 13.97 13.12
CA GLU A 196 -2.04 12.52 12.98
C GLU A 196 -2.96 12.02 11.87
N GLN A 197 -4.21 12.48 11.82
CA GLN A 197 -5.16 12.13 10.76
C GLN A 197 -4.71 12.64 9.38
N ALA A 198 -4.14 13.84 9.31
CA ALA A 198 -3.59 14.36 8.05
C ALA A 198 -2.41 13.50 7.55
N PHE A 199 -1.52 13.08 8.46
CA PHE A 199 -0.37 12.23 8.13
C PHE A 199 -0.74 10.79 7.78
N GLN A 200 -1.94 10.32 8.16
CA GLN A 200 -2.50 9.06 7.62
C GLN A 200 -2.79 9.14 6.11
N ARG A 201 -3.02 10.35 5.57
CA ARG A 201 -3.28 10.56 4.13
C ARG A 201 -1.99 10.86 3.35
N LYS A 202 -1.12 11.70 3.90
CA LYS A 202 0.16 12.08 3.28
C LYS A 202 1.15 12.51 4.35
N SER A 203 2.36 11.94 4.36
CA SER A 203 3.42 12.28 5.32
C SER A 203 4.11 13.63 5.02
N SER A 204 3.30 14.68 4.82
CA SER A 204 3.75 16.05 4.59
C SER A 204 2.91 17.02 5.41
N CYS A 205 3.51 18.14 5.81
CA CYS A 205 2.79 19.23 6.47
C CYS A 205 1.59 19.68 5.61
N PRO A 206 0.36 19.75 6.17
CA PRO A 206 -0.83 20.19 5.43
C PRO A 206 -0.78 21.66 4.98
N VAL A 207 0.06 22.47 5.61
CA VAL A 207 0.17 23.91 5.34
C VAL A 207 1.22 24.20 4.26
N CYS A 208 2.45 23.69 4.40
CA CYS A 208 3.54 23.99 3.48
C CYS A 208 4.04 22.81 2.64
N SER A 209 3.40 21.64 2.74
CA SER A 209 3.77 20.43 2.01
C SER A 209 5.19 19.89 2.29
N LYS A 210 5.87 20.38 3.34
CA LYS A 210 7.18 19.83 3.75
C LYS A 210 7.04 18.34 4.06
N ILE A 211 7.85 17.51 3.41
CA ILE A 211 7.80 16.05 3.52
C ILE A 211 8.58 15.59 4.74
N TYR A 212 7.98 14.69 5.53
CA TYR A 212 8.55 14.14 6.76
C TYR A 212 8.96 12.67 6.59
N GLN A 213 8.35 11.94 5.65
CA GLN A 213 8.69 10.54 5.34
C GLN A 213 8.68 10.30 3.84
N PRO A 214 9.45 9.32 3.33
CA PRO A 214 9.46 9.00 1.91
C PRO A 214 8.05 8.70 1.39
N LEU A 215 7.66 9.40 0.34
CA LEU A 215 6.36 9.18 -0.30
C LEU A 215 6.42 7.93 -1.18
N PHE A 216 5.32 7.19 -1.21
CA PHE A 216 5.11 6.07 -2.13
C PHE A 216 3.80 6.31 -2.89
N GLY A 217 3.85 6.17 -4.21
CA GLY A 217 2.67 6.38 -5.07
C GLY A 217 1.93 5.09 -5.42
N THR A 218 0.93 5.25 -6.27
CA THR A 218 0.03 4.18 -6.73
C THR A 218 0.38 3.69 -8.14
N GLN A 219 1.61 3.88 -8.62
CA GLN A 219 2.05 3.32 -9.89
C GLN A 219 1.81 1.79 -9.93
N PRO A 220 1.21 1.23 -10.99
CA PRO A 220 1.07 -0.23 -11.11
C PRO A 220 2.42 -0.92 -11.36
N PRO A 221 2.51 -2.26 -11.23
CA PRO A 221 3.71 -3.00 -11.62
C PRO A 221 4.09 -2.74 -13.08
N GLY A 222 5.36 -2.46 -13.33
CA GLY A 222 5.88 -2.16 -14.66
C GLY A 222 7.40 -2.15 -14.69
N GLN A 223 7.97 -1.90 -15.86
CA GLN A 223 9.40 -1.87 -16.09
C GLN A 223 9.87 -0.48 -16.51
N MET A 224 11.04 -0.08 -16.01
CA MET A 224 11.80 1.08 -16.46
C MET A 224 13.13 0.59 -17.00
N ILE A 225 13.43 0.90 -18.25
CA ILE A 225 14.66 0.50 -18.94
C ILE A 225 15.39 1.75 -19.36
N VAL A 226 16.64 1.90 -18.93
CA VAL A 226 17.49 3.05 -19.25
C VAL A 226 18.59 2.61 -20.22
N ARG A 227 18.74 3.31 -21.34
CA ARG A 227 19.78 3.07 -22.34
C ARG A 227 20.48 4.36 -22.72
N ARG A 228 21.79 4.30 -22.94
CA ARG A 228 22.57 5.43 -23.45
C ARG A 228 22.81 5.26 -24.95
N ARG A 229 22.66 6.35 -25.69
CA ARG A 229 22.75 6.39 -27.16
C ARG A 229 23.67 7.53 -27.56
N HIS A 230 24.89 7.19 -28.02
CA HIS A 230 25.87 8.18 -28.50
C HIS A 230 25.49 8.80 -29.85
N ASP A 231 24.71 8.08 -30.65
CA ASP A 231 24.30 8.42 -32.02
C ASP A 231 23.11 9.39 -32.08
N MET A 232 22.58 9.81 -30.93
CA MET A 232 21.46 10.75 -30.83
C MET A 232 21.95 12.13 -30.41
N THR A 233 21.35 13.19 -30.98
CA THR A 233 21.59 14.58 -30.56
C THR A 233 20.28 15.21 -30.17
N LEU A 234 20.25 15.89 -29.02
CA LEU A 234 19.08 16.65 -28.56
C LEU A 234 19.32 18.14 -28.88
N PRO A 235 18.41 18.82 -29.58
CA PRO A 235 18.52 20.24 -29.87
C PRO A 235 18.76 21.08 -28.61
N GLY A 236 19.65 22.08 -28.70
CA GLY A 236 19.99 22.96 -27.57
C GLY A 236 20.91 22.32 -26.53
N VAL A 237 21.35 21.08 -26.73
CA VAL A 237 22.37 20.42 -25.90
C VAL A 237 23.66 20.43 -26.71
N GLY A 238 24.69 21.13 -26.22
CA GLY A 238 25.95 21.39 -26.94
C GLY A 238 26.86 20.17 -27.15
N PHE A 239 26.41 18.96 -26.83
CA PHE A 239 27.19 17.72 -26.93
C PHE A 239 26.31 16.57 -27.44
N PRO A 240 26.86 15.64 -28.23
CA PRO A 240 26.12 14.47 -28.71
C PRO A 240 25.86 13.48 -27.57
N GLY A 241 24.74 12.77 -27.67
CA GLY A 241 24.35 11.71 -26.76
C GLY A 241 23.01 11.96 -26.06
N ALA A 242 22.21 10.89 -25.94
CA ALA A 242 20.97 10.90 -25.18
C ALA A 242 20.86 9.67 -24.28
N ILE A 243 20.26 9.87 -23.10
CA ILE A 243 19.75 8.80 -22.25
C ILE A 243 18.29 8.59 -22.64
N VAL A 244 17.96 7.39 -23.12
CA VAL A 244 16.63 6.96 -23.51
C VAL A 244 16.05 6.13 -22.38
N ILE A 245 14.94 6.58 -21.83
CA ILE A 245 14.21 5.90 -20.76
C ILE A 245 12.93 5.33 -21.34
N LYS A 246 12.77 4.02 -21.29
CA LYS A 246 11.56 3.32 -21.74
C LYS A 246 10.79 2.78 -20.55
N TYR A 247 9.53 3.16 -20.46
CA TYR A 247 8.57 2.63 -19.50
C TYR A 247 7.64 1.65 -20.18
N ILE A 248 7.41 0.50 -19.55
CA ILE A 248 6.53 -0.55 -20.06
C ILE A 248 5.62 -0.98 -18.92
N PHE A 249 4.32 -0.70 -19.08
CA PHE A 249 3.27 -1.16 -18.20
C PHE A 249 2.33 -2.06 -18.99
N PRO A 250 2.21 -3.35 -18.64
CA PRO A 250 1.16 -4.18 -19.20
C PRO A 250 -0.22 -3.71 -18.70
N HIS A 251 -1.27 -4.12 -19.41
CA HIS A 251 -2.63 -4.10 -18.87
C HIS A 251 -2.66 -4.91 -17.57
N GLY A 252 -3.61 -4.59 -16.69
CA GLY A 252 -3.73 -5.32 -15.44
C GLY A 252 -5.00 -4.95 -14.68
N ILE A 253 -5.03 -5.36 -13.42
CA ILE A 253 -6.16 -5.11 -12.52
C ILE A 253 -5.75 -4.08 -11.48
N GLN A 254 -6.62 -3.11 -11.27
CA GLN A 254 -6.47 -2.09 -10.24
C GLN A 254 -6.51 -2.74 -8.85
N LYS A 255 -5.41 -2.62 -8.12
CA LYS A 255 -5.30 -2.96 -6.70
C LYS A 255 -6.10 -1.99 -5.79
N PRO A 256 -6.33 -2.31 -4.50
CA PRO A 256 -7.12 -1.50 -3.57
C PRO A 256 -6.65 -0.05 -3.38
N GLU A 257 -5.39 0.24 -3.69
CA GLU A 257 -4.86 1.60 -3.64
C GLU A 257 -5.23 2.49 -4.85
N HIS A 258 -5.81 1.94 -5.93
CA HIS A 258 -6.15 2.69 -7.13
C HIS A 258 -7.61 3.17 -7.15
N TYR A 259 -7.96 3.96 -8.18
CA TYR A 259 -9.20 4.71 -8.28
C TYR A 259 -10.45 3.82 -8.39
N HIS A 260 -10.39 2.75 -9.18
CA HIS A 260 -11.45 1.75 -9.31
C HIS A 260 -10.92 0.35 -8.97
N PRO A 261 -10.84 -0.05 -7.69
CA PRO A 261 -10.35 -1.36 -7.29
C PRO A 261 -11.05 -2.50 -8.04
N ASN A 262 -10.28 -3.49 -8.47
CA ASN A 262 -10.66 -4.64 -9.29
C ASN A 262 -11.08 -4.35 -10.73
N ALA A 263 -11.17 -3.08 -11.15
CA ALA A 263 -11.35 -2.75 -12.56
C ALA A 263 -10.08 -3.05 -13.36
N GLU A 264 -10.24 -3.39 -14.64
CA GLU A 264 -9.11 -3.45 -15.56
C GLU A 264 -8.53 -2.03 -15.73
N TYR A 265 -7.23 -1.96 -15.98
CA TYR A 265 -6.60 -0.74 -16.44
C TYR A 265 -5.81 -0.99 -17.73
N MET A 266 -5.79 0.03 -18.58
CA MET A 266 -5.05 0.03 -19.82
C MET A 266 -3.58 0.37 -19.56
N GLY A 267 -2.71 -0.59 -19.86
CA GLY A 267 -1.26 -0.42 -19.83
C GLY A 267 -0.76 0.59 -20.87
N THR A 268 0.54 0.87 -20.85
CA THR A 268 1.15 1.81 -21.79
C THR A 268 2.62 1.51 -22.03
N LYS A 269 3.15 2.03 -23.14
CA LYS A 269 4.58 2.09 -23.43
C LYS A 269 4.94 3.54 -23.68
N ARG A 270 5.90 4.07 -22.93
CA ARG A 270 6.35 5.46 -23.09
C ARG A 270 7.85 5.52 -23.19
N VAL A 271 8.34 6.49 -23.96
CA VAL A 271 9.75 6.78 -24.12
C VAL A 271 9.99 8.22 -23.73
N ALA A 272 11.06 8.46 -22.99
CA ALA A 272 11.51 9.77 -22.59
C ALA A 272 13.02 9.94 -22.84
N TYR A 273 13.45 11.18 -22.97
CA TYR A 273 14.80 11.54 -23.36
C TYR A 273 15.44 12.53 -22.37
N LEU A 274 16.67 12.24 -21.97
CA LEU A 274 17.55 13.18 -21.27
C LEU A 274 18.83 13.37 -22.08
N PRO A 275 19.48 14.55 -22.00
CA PRO A 275 20.83 14.69 -22.55
C PRO A 275 21.78 13.76 -21.84
N TRP A 276 22.67 13.10 -22.58
CA TRP A 276 23.71 12.31 -21.94
C TRP A 276 24.86 13.19 -21.46
N THR A 277 24.60 13.84 -20.34
CA THR A 277 25.53 14.70 -19.62
C THR A 277 25.56 14.26 -18.16
N ARG A 278 26.52 14.78 -17.38
CA ARG A 278 26.56 14.53 -15.92
C ARG A 278 25.23 14.89 -15.24
N GLU A 279 24.66 16.03 -15.63
CA GLU A 279 23.38 16.50 -15.10
C GLU A 279 22.22 15.59 -15.51
N GLY A 280 22.18 15.15 -16.76
CA GLY A 280 21.17 14.20 -17.23
C GLY A 280 21.25 12.84 -16.55
N GLU A 281 22.45 12.34 -16.25
CA GLU A 281 22.64 11.10 -15.48
C GLU A 281 22.10 11.22 -14.05
N GLN A 282 22.35 12.36 -13.38
CA GLN A 282 21.78 12.62 -12.06
C GLN A 282 20.25 12.62 -12.09
N VAL A 283 19.64 13.28 -13.08
CA VAL A 283 18.17 13.25 -13.25
C VAL A 283 17.68 11.84 -13.54
N ALA A 284 18.38 11.06 -14.36
CA ALA A 284 18.01 9.67 -14.65
C ALA A 284 18.01 8.80 -13.38
N GLU A 285 18.97 9.00 -12.48
CA GLU A 285 19.02 8.32 -11.18
C GLU A 285 17.85 8.72 -10.28
N LEU A 286 17.52 10.00 -10.19
CA LEU A 286 16.38 10.48 -9.43
C LEU A 286 15.05 9.94 -9.99
N LEU A 287 14.88 9.91 -11.31
CA LEU A 287 13.72 9.30 -11.95
C LEU A 287 13.62 7.80 -11.65
N LEU A 288 14.74 7.08 -11.58
CA LEU A 288 14.76 5.68 -11.17
C LEU A 288 14.33 5.51 -9.71
N ARG A 289 14.76 6.40 -8.80
CA ARG A 289 14.30 6.42 -7.41
C ARG A 289 12.80 6.69 -7.34
N ALA A 290 12.30 7.71 -8.03
CA ALA A 290 10.87 8.02 -8.11
C ALA A 290 10.04 6.83 -8.63
N PHE A 291 10.54 6.15 -9.67
CA PHE A 291 9.89 4.97 -10.23
C PHE A 291 9.85 3.80 -9.23
N ARG A 292 10.94 3.54 -8.49
CA ARG A 292 10.98 2.55 -7.41
C ARG A 292 10.04 2.88 -6.26
N HIS A 293 9.85 4.17 -5.99
CA HIS A 293 8.88 4.69 -5.03
C HIS A 293 7.45 4.72 -5.58
N ARG A 294 7.20 4.22 -6.80
CA ARG A 294 5.88 4.17 -7.44
C ARG A 294 5.28 5.57 -7.69
N LEU A 295 6.10 6.60 -7.88
CA LEU A 295 5.66 8.01 -7.98
C LEU A 295 5.57 8.54 -9.42
N THR A 296 6.18 7.87 -10.40
CA THR A 296 6.28 8.39 -11.78
C THR A 296 4.95 8.29 -12.54
N PHE A 297 4.16 7.26 -12.26
CA PHE A 297 2.87 7.01 -12.89
C PHE A 297 1.78 6.74 -11.86
N ALA A 298 0.53 6.81 -12.30
CA ALA A 298 -0.65 6.40 -11.55
C ALA A 298 -1.66 5.77 -12.52
N ILE A 299 -2.77 5.26 -11.98
CA ILE A 299 -3.94 4.88 -12.78
C ILE A 299 -4.98 5.98 -12.65
N GLY A 300 -5.55 6.41 -13.77
CA GLY A 300 -6.60 7.42 -13.78
C GLY A 300 -7.02 7.81 -15.19
N ARG A 301 -7.59 9.01 -15.31
CA ARG A 301 -8.12 9.53 -16.57
C ARG A 301 -7.01 10.16 -17.44
N SER A 302 -6.90 9.70 -18.68
CA SER A 302 -5.98 10.23 -19.68
C SER A 302 -6.38 11.65 -20.08
N ALA A 303 -5.47 12.62 -19.90
CA ALA A 303 -5.73 14.01 -20.29
C ALA A 303 -5.90 14.18 -21.82
N THR A 304 -5.24 13.34 -22.62
CA THR A 304 -5.26 13.46 -24.10
C THR A 304 -6.48 12.80 -24.72
N THR A 305 -6.88 11.64 -24.21
CA THR A 305 -7.96 10.83 -24.81
C THR A 305 -9.26 10.86 -24.01
N GLY A 306 -9.23 11.36 -22.77
CA GLY A 306 -10.37 11.38 -21.86
C GLY A 306 -10.74 10.00 -21.28
N LEU A 307 -10.07 8.92 -21.69
CA LEU A 307 -10.32 7.56 -21.23
C LEU A 307 -9.92 7.39 -19.77
N GLU A 308 -10.78 6.75 -18.99
CA GLU A 308 -10.51 6.36 -17.60
C GLU A 308 -9.68 5.07 -17.52
N ASP A 309 -9.27 4.72 -16.31
CA ASP A 309 -8.57 3.48 -16.00
C ASP A 309 -7.33 3.24 -16.88
N CYS A 310 -6.57 4.30 -17.14
CA CYS A 310 -5.34 4.25 -17.93
C CYS A 310 -4.12 4.50 -17.06
N VAL A 311 -2.98 3.92 -17.41
CA VAL A 311 -1.70 4.34 -16.83
C VAL A 311 -1.35 5.75 -17.34
N ILE A 312 -1.28 6.71 -16.42
CA ILE A 312 -1.05 8.14 -16.70
C ILE A 312 0.22 8.66 -16.02
N TRP A 313 0.76 9.78 -16.51
CA TRP A 313 1.87 10.48 -15.83
C TRP A 313 1.37 11.02 -14.49
N ASN A 314 2.22 11.02 -13.46
CA ASN A 314 1.85 11.46 -12.11
C ASN A 314 2.66 12.69 -11.66
N GLY A 315 2.55 13.79 -12.41
CA GLY A 315 3.08 15.09 -12.00
C GLY A 315 4.60 15.29 -12.13
N ILE A 316 5.35 14.29 -12.61
CA ILE A 316 6.78 14.42 -12.95
C ILE A 316 6.91 14.48 -14.48
N HIS A 317 7.25 15.64 -15.02
CA HIS A 317 7.30 15.87 -16.45
C HIS A 317 8.46 15.15 -17.12
N HIS A 318 8.19 14.58 -18.29
CA HIS A 318 9.16 13.86 -19.11
C HIS A 318 9.21 14.47 -20.50
N LYS A 319 10.41 14.50 -21.10
CA LYS A 319 10.58 14.85 -22.50
C LYS A 319 10.29 13.64 -23.37
N THR A 320 9.08 13.54 -23.89
CA THR A 320 8.63 12.43 -24.74
C THR A 320 8.92 12.65 -26.23
N ASN A 321 9.40 13.84 -26.61
CA ASN A 321 9.86 14.15 -27.96
C ASN A 321 11.32 14.63 -27.93
N VAL A 322 12.08 14.37 -28.98
CA VAL A 322 13.43 14.90 -29.15
C VAL A 322 13.43 16.30 -29.77
N GLN A 323 12.30 16.76 -30.32
CA GLN A 323 12.15 18.05 -31.00
C GLN A 323 10.85 18.76 -30.57
N GLY A 324 10.63 19.98 -31.07
CA GLY A 324 9.38 20.73 -30.89
C GLY A 324 9.30 21.57 -29.61
N GLY A 325 10.40 21.64 -28.85
CA GLY A 325 10.51 22.50 -27.66
C GLY A 325 9.56 22.14 -26.52
N PRO A 326 9.43 23.03 -25.50
CA PRO A 326 8.63 22.76 -24.31
C PRO A 326 7.15 22.44 -24.62
N GLY A 327 6.55 23.15 -25.59
CA GLY A 327 5.14 22.99 -25.96
C GLY A 327 4.79 21.63 -26.55
N ASN A 328 5.76 20.88 -27.09
CA ASN A 328 5.57 19.52 -27.59
C ASN A 328 6.26 18.47 -26.71
N HIS A 329 6.53 18.81 -25.44
CA HIS A 329 7.26 17.95 -24.51
C HIS A 329 8.62 17.49 -25.07
N GLY A 330 9.31 18.36 -25.80
CA GLY A 330 10.61 18.05 -26.42
C GLY A 330 11.66 19.13 -26.24
N TYR A 331 12.72 19.04 -27.04
CA TYR A 331 13.87 19.93 -27.01
C TYR A 331 13.87 20.90 -28.22
N PRO A 332 14.55 22.06 -28.16
CA PRO A 332 15.37 22.55 -27.06
C PRO A 332 14.54 23.03 -25.87
N ASP A 333 15.06 22.84 -24.65
CA ASP A 333 14.47 23.33 -23.40
C ASP A 333 15.54 23.41 -22.32
N SER A 334 16.20 24.56 -22.20
CA SER A 334 17.32 24.77 -21.29
C SER A 334 16.95 24.68 -19.81
N GLY A 335 15.69 24.97 -19.46
CA GLY A 335 15.22 24.94 -18.07
C GLY A 335 14.68 23.58 -17.62
N TYR A 336 14.55 22.60 -18.52
CA TYR A 336 13.88 21.33 -18.19
C TYR A 336 14.55 20.56 -17.06
N LEU A 337 15.88 20.39 -17.08
CA LEU A 337 16.58 19.60 -16.06
C LEU A 337 16.46 20.21 -14.67
N GLN A 338 16.35 21.54 -14.57
CA GLN A 338 16.08 22.21 -13.31
C GLN A 338 14.64 21.94 -12.85
N ARG A 339 13.65 22.20 -13.71
CA ARG A 339 12.23 22.01 -13.36
C ARG A 339 11.90 20.58 -12.94
N VAL A 340 12.41 19.57 -13.65
CA VAL A 340 12.14 18.17 -13.28
C VAL A 340 12.79 17.79 -11.93
N ARG A 341 13.93 18.40 -11.57
CA ARG A 341 14.51 18.22 -10.22
C ARG A 341 13.63 18.85 -9.14
N GLU A 342 13.10 20.04 -9.39
CA GLU A 342 12.17 20.71 -8.47
C GLU A 342 10.89 19.88 -8.28
N GLU A 343 10.34 19.31 -9.36
CA GLU A 343 9.21 18.38 -9.30
C GLU A 343 9.54 17.13 -8.49
N LEU A 344 10.67 16.48 -8.77
CA LEU A 344 11.14 15.31 -8.02
C LEU A 344 11.32 15.63 -6.53
N GLN A 345 11.90 16.80 -6.21
CA GLN A 345 12.06 17.26 -4.85
C GLN A 345 10.71 17.50 -4.15
N ALA A 346 9.71 18.02 -4.88
CA ALA A 346 8.34 18.17 -4.36
C ALA A 346 7.65 16.82 -4.06
N PHE A 347 8.14 15.73 -4.66
CA PHE A 347 7.78 14.34 -4.32
C PHE A 347 8.70 13.69 -3.27
N GLY A 348 9.66 14.43 -2.73
CA GLY A 348 10.59 13.93 -1.70
C GLY A 348 11.73 13.09 -2.26
N ILE A 349 12.02 13.22 -3.56
CA ILE A 349 13.12 12.54 -4.25
C ILE A 349 14.24 13.56 -4.46
N SER A 350 15.39 13.33 -3.81
CA SER A 350 16.57 14.19 -3.88
C SER A 350 17.87 13.42 -4.04
#